data_AF-A0A1J3K3M9-F1
#
_entry.id   AF-A0A1J3K3M9-F1
#
_cell.length_a   1.000
_cell.length_b   1.000
_cell.length_c   1.000
_cell.angle_alpha   90.00
_cell.angle_beta   90.00
_cell.angle_gamma   90.00
#
_symmetry.space_group_name_H-M   'P 1'
#
loop_
_entity.id
_entity.type
_entity.pdbx_description
1 polymer ?
#
loop_
_entity_poly.entity_id
_entity_poly.type
_entity_poly.pdbx_seq_one_letter_code
_entity_poly.pdbx_strand_id
1 'polypeptide(L)'
;LTGDKMETAINIGYACSLLRQGMKQISISFTNVEESSQDSESAAKENIVMQITNASQMIKIEKDPHAAFALIIDGKTLTYALKDDVKYQFLALAVDCASVICCRVSPKQKALVTRLAKEGTGKTTLAIGDGANDVGMI
;
A
#
# COMPACT_ATOMS: atom_id res chain seq x y z
N LEU A 1 0.95 -5.59 7.33
CA LEU A 1 1.22 -4.19 7.78
C LEU A 1 2.31 -4.23 8.83
N THR A 2 3.46 -3.59 8.63
CA THR A 2 4.59 -3.65 9.59
C THR A 2 5.22 -2.28 9.86
N GLY A 3 5.77 -2.12 11.06
CA GLY A 3 6.63 -0.98 11.42
C GLY A 3 8.07 -1.13 10.90
N ASP A 4 8.44 -2.29 10.38
CA ASP A 4 9.80 -2.58 9.90
C ASP A 4 10.17 -1.83 8.62
N LYS A 5 11.47 -1.85 8.31
CA LYS A 5 12.01 -1.35 7.05
C LYS A 5 11.51 -2.19 5.87
N MET A 6 11.52 -1.58 4.68
CA MET A 6 11.01 -2.18 3.46
C MET A 6 11.75 -3.48 3.12
N GLU A 7 13.08 -3.49 3.23
CA GLU A 7 13.90 -4.66 2.90
C GLU A 7 13.55 -5.86 3.80
N THR A 8 13.39 -5.60 5.11
CA THR A 8 12.96 -6.62 6.08
C THR A 8 11.57 -7.15 5.76
N ALA A 9 10.62 -6.27 5.47
CA ALA A 9 9.25 -6.66 5.14
C ALA A 9 9.17 -7.52 3.86
N ILE A 10 9.96 -7.18 2.84
CA ILE A 10 10.05 -7.95 1.60
C ILE A 10 10.68 -9.32 1.86
N ASN A 11 11.78 -9.37 2.62
CA ASN A 11 12.44 -10.63 2.96
C ASN A 11 11.51 -11.57 3.74
N ILE A 12 10.77 -11.05 4.72
CA ILE A 12 9.75 -11.82 5.44
C ILE A 12 8.64 -12.26 4.48
N GLY A 13 8.19 -11.38 3.58
CA GLY A 13 7.20 -11.69 2.56
C GLY A 13 7.59 -12.88 1.68
N TYR A 14 8.85 -12.96 1.27
CA TYR A 14 9.38 -14.14 0.56
C TYR A 14 9.48 -15.37 1.47
N ALA A 15 9.95 -15.21 2.72
CA ALA A 15 10.11 -16.32 3.66
C ALA A 15 8.76 -17.01 3.99
N CYS A 16 7.66 -16.27 4.03
CA CYS A 16 6.32 -16.82 4.27
C CYS A 16 5.52 -17.08 2.99
N SER A 17 6.14 -17.02 1.80
CA SER A 17 5.50 -17.20 0.48
C SER A 17 4.36 -16.22 0.17
N LEU A 18 4.23 -15.13 0.93
CA LEU A 18 3.35 -14.01 0.62
C LEU A 18 3.82 -13.28 -0.65
N LEU A 19 5.13 -13.24 -0.87
CA LEU A 19 5.76 -12.89 -2.13
C LEU A 19 6.34 -14.17 -2.75
N ARG A 20 6.14 -14.36 -4.06
CA ARG A 20 6.59 -15.53 -4.81
C ARG A 20 7.47 -15.10 -5.98
N GLN A 21 8.38 -15.98 -6.40
CA GLN A 21 9.14 -15.78 -7.63
C GLN A 21 8.17 -15.70 -8.82
N GLY A 22 8.34 -14.70 -9.68
CA GLY A 22 7.45 -14.42 -10.81
C GLY A 22 6.32 -13.41 -10.53
N MET A 23 6.09 -13.02 -9.27
CA MET A 23 5.17 -11.92 -8.97
C MET A 23 5.75 -10.58 -9.43
N LYS A 24 4.91 -9.76 -10.06
CA LYS A 24 5.26 -8.40 -10.49
C LYS A 24 5.11 -7.45 -9.30
N GLN A 25 6.19 -6.80 -8.91
CA GLN A 25 6.17 -5.86 -7.79
C GLN A 25 5.83 -4.45 -8.25
N ILE A 26 4.83 -3.86 -7.60
CA ILE A 26 4.42 -2.47 -7.75
C ILE A 26 4.87 -1.76 -6.48
N SER A 27 5.85 -0.87 -6.59
CA SER A 27 6.31 -0.05 -5.46
C SER A 27 5.82 1.39 -5.65
N ILE A 28 5.09 1.90 -4.66
CA ILE A 28 4.67 3.30 -4.63
C ILE A 28 5.51 4.01 -3.59
N SER A 29 6.29 5.00 -4.03
CA SER A 29 7.23 5.70 -3.17
C SER A 29 7.09 7.21 -3.29
N PHE A 30 7.39 7.88 -2.18
CA PHE A 30 7.48 9.31 -2.12
C PHE A 30 8.74 9.76 -2.87
N THR A 31 8.57 10.51 -3.96
CA THR A 31 9.69 11.21 -4.60
C THR A 31 9.71 12.63 -4.06
N ASN A 32 10.81 13.04 -3.42
CA ASN A 32 11.00 14.44 -3.05
C ASN A 32 11.11 15.24 -4.36
N VAL A 33 10.07 15.98 -4.70
CA VAL A 33 10.16 17.04 -5.70
C VAL A 33 10.91 18.18 -5.01
N GLU A 34 12.02 18.63 -5.60
CA GLU A 34 12.96 19.58 -4.99
C GLU A 34 12.25 20.81 -4.40
N GLU A 35 12.70 21.19 -3.20
CA GLU A 35 12.09 22.19 -2.32
C GLU A 35 12.05 23.57 -2.98
N SER A 36 10.87 23.95 -3.48
CA SER A 36 10.51 25.36 -3.61
C SER A 36 8.99 25.53 -3.50
N SER A 37 8.57 26.18 -2.40
CA SER A 37 7.22 26.67 -2.09
C SER A 37 6.14 25.65 -1.65
N GLN A 38 5.05 26.19 -1.08
CA GLN A 38 3.91 25.48 -0.44
C GLN A 38 3.18 24.46 -1.35
N ASP A 39 3.58 24.36 -2.62
CA ASP A 39 3.04 23.42 -3.60
C ASP A 39 3.64 22.00 -3.50
N SER A 40 4.62 21.77 -2.62
CA SER A 40 5.29 20.46 -2.49
C SER A 40 4.37 19.34 -2.01
N GLU A 41 3.40 19.63 -1.14
CA GLU A 41 2.46 18.61 -0.63
C GLU A 41 1.45 18.19 -1.70
N SER A 42 0.96 19.16 -2.48
CA SER A 42 0.07 18.91 -3.63
C SER A 42 0.79 18.15 -4.74
N ALA A 43 2.01 18.55 -5.08
CA ALA A 43 2.82 17.87 -6.08
C ALA A 43 3.16 16.42 -5.67
N ALA A 44 3.49 16.20 -4.39
CA ALA A 44 3.74 14.86 -3.87
C ALA A 44 2.48 13.98 -3.95
N LYS A 45 1.31 14.55 -3.61
CA LYS A 45 0.04 13.85 -3.72
C LYS A 45 -0.29 13.49 -5.17
N GLU A 46 -0.16 14.44 -6.10
CA GLU A 46 -0.39 14.22 -7.53
C GLU A 46 0.52 13.13 -8.08
N ASN A 47 1.80 13.14 -7.68
CA ASN A 47 2.75 12.09 -8.05
C ASN A 47 2.29 10.71 -7.56
N ILE A 48 1.80 10.61 -6.32
CA ILE A 48 1.29 9.35 -5.75
C ILE A 48 0.03 8.89 -6.47
N VAL A 49 -0.90 9.80 -6.78
CA VAL A 49 -2.11 9.49 -7.56
C VAL A 49 -1.76 8.98 -8.95
N MET A 50 -0.77 9.61 -9.61
CA MET A 50 -0.26 9.17 -10.90
C MET A 50 0.36 7.78 -10.83
N GLN A 51 1.19 7.49 -9.80
CA GLN A 51 1.75 6.15 -9.58
C GLN A 51 0.66 5.09 -9.37
N ILE A 52 -0.36 5.38 -8.55
CA ILE A 52 -1.52 4.48 -8.33
C ILE A 52 -2.27 4.22 -9.64
N THR A 53 -2.48 5.27 -10.43
CA THR A 53 -3.20 5.18 -11.71
C THR A 53 -2.43 4.35 -12.72
N ASN A 54 -1.12 4.59 -12.86
CA ASN A 54 -0.24 3.84 -13.76
C ASN A 54 -0.16 2.36 -13.34
N ALA A 55 -0.04 2.10 -12.04
CA ALA A 55 -0.07 0.75 -11.50
C ALA A 55 -1.39 0.02 -11.80
N SER A 56 -2.53 0.71 -11.62
CA SER A 56 -3.84 0.15 -11.94
C SER A 56 -3.99 -0.15 -13.43
N GLN A 57 -3.45 0.70 -14.29
CA GLN A 57 -3.43 0.47 -15.74
C GLN A 57 -2.52 -0.72 -16.11
N MET A 58 -1.36 -0.84 -15.48
CA MET A 58 -0.44 -1.96 -15.69
C MET A 58 -1.10 -3.30 -15.40
N ILE A 59 -1.89 -3.41 -14.33
CA ILE A 59 -2.65 -4.63 -14.02
C ILE A 59 -3.71 -4.90 -15.09
N LYS A 60 -4.44 -3.87 -15.54
CA LYS A 60 -5.53 -4.02 -16.52
C LYS A 60 -5.08 -4.45 -17.92
N ILE A 61 -3.89 -4.02 -18.35
CA ILE A 61 -3.34 -4.37 -19.67
C ILE A 61 -2.58 -5.70 -19.65
N GLU A 62 -2.38 -6.29 -18.46
CA GLU A 62 -1.71 -7.56 -18.31
C GLU A 62 -2.51 -8.67 -19.00
N LYS A 63 -1.87 -9.39 -19.91
CA LYS A 63 -2.51 -10.43 -20.72
C LYS A 63 -2.34 -11.82 -20.13
N ASP A 64 -1.35 -12.01 -19.27
CA ASP A 64 -1.12 -13.29 -18.61
C ASP A 64 -2.14 -13.49 -17.47
N PRO A 65 -3.08 -14.46 -17.58
CA PRO A 65 -4.07 -14.73 -16.55
C PRO A 65 -3.45 -15.28 -15.25
N HIS A 66 -2.19 -15.71 -15.29
CA HIS A 66 -1.45 -16.19 -14.12
C HIS A 66 -0.55 -15.11 -13.51
N ALA A 67 -0.51 -13.91 -14.08
CA ALA A 67 0.24 -12.80 -13.50
C ALA A 67 -0.34 -12.44 -12.13
N ALA A 68 0.55 -12.37 -11.14
CA ALA A 68 0.22 -11.98 -9.78
C ALA A 68 1.03 -10.75 -9.41
N PHE A 69 0.36 -9.76 -8.83
CA PHE A 69 0.96 -8.49 -8.45
C PHE A 69 1.14 -8.40 -6.93
N ALA A 70 2.24 -7.77 -6.50
CA ALA A 70 2.48 -7.42 -5.11
C ALA A 70 2.64 -5.91 -4.99
N LEU A 71 1.80 -5.28 -4.16
CA LEU A 71 1.88 -3.85 -3.86
C LEU A 71 2.75 -3.61 -2.64
N ILE A 72 3.73 -2.72 -2.75
CA ILE A 72 4.63 -2.32 -1.67
C ILE A 72 4.52 -0.80 -1.52
N ILE A 73 4.25 -0.34 -0.29
CA ILE A 73 4.09 1.08 0.02
C ILE A 73 4.64 1.39 1.41
N ASP A 74 5.35 2.50 1.56
CA ASP A 74 5.87 2.92 2.86
C ASP A 74 4.91 3.86 3.60
N GLY A 75 5.06 3.97 4.93
CA GLY A 75 4.19 4.79 5.77
C GLY A 75 4.15 6.28 5.36
N LYS A 76 5.24 6.84 4.82
CA LYS A 76 5.24 8.24 4.36
C LYS A 76 4.29 8.40 3.17
N THR A 77 4.43 7.56 2.15
CA THR A 77 3.56 7.56 0.96
C THR A 77 2.11 7.20 1.31
N LEU A 78 1.94 6.22 2.20
CA LEU A 78 0.62 5.75 2.65
C LEU A 78 -0.21 6.88 3.29
N THR A 79 0.43 7.87 3.91
CA THR A 79 -0.27 9.06 4.47
C THR A 79 -1.07 9.80 3.40
N TYR A 80 -0.53 9.94 2.19
CA TYR A 80 -1.22 10.58 1.07
C TYR A 80 -2.24 9.64 0.43
N ALA A 81 -1.89 8.36 0.29
CA ALA A 81 -2.78 7.35 -0.28
C ALA A 81 -4.05 7.13 0.57
N LEU A 82 -4.00 7.39 1.88
CA LEU A 82 -5.15 7.28 2.80
C LEU A 82 -6.00 8.56 2.92
N LYS A 83 -5.66 9.65 2.21
CA LYS A 83 -6.52 10.86 2.19
C LYS A 83 -7.85 10.55 1.49
N ASP A 84 -8.92 11.24 1.89
CA ASP A 84 -10.31 10.90 1.50
C ASP A 84 -10.56 10.85 -0.01
N ASP A 85 -9.85 11.66 -0.78
CA ASP A 85 -9.98 11.73 -2.23
C ASP A 85 -9.11 10.70 -2.99
N VAL A 86 -8.17 10.04 -2.32
CA VAL A 86 -7.26 9.06 -2.91
C VAL A 86 -7.51 7.63 -2.41
N LYS A 87 -8.01 7.48 -1.17
CA LYS A 87 -8.12 6.19 -0.47
C LYS A 87 -8.85 5.09 -1.24
N TYR A 88 -9.87 5.43 -2.03
CA TYR A 88 -10.60 4.44 -2.82
C TYR A 88 -9.85 4.00 -4.08
N GLN A 89 -9.01 4.87 -4.67
CA GLN A 89 -8.13 4.47 -5.76
C GLN A 89 -7.02 3.54 -5.24
N PHE A 90 -6.44 3.89 -4.09
CA PHE A 90 -5.49 3.03 -3.39
C PHE A 90 -6.10 1.66 -3.05
N LEU A 91 -7.32 1.64 -2.49
CA LEU A 91 -8.02 0.40 -2.15
C LEU A 91 -8.29 -0.44 -3.40
N ALA A 92 -8.75 0.15 -4.50
CA ALA A 92 -9.00 -0.57 -5.75
C ALA A 92 -7.73 -1.27 -6.24
N LEU A 93 -6.61 -0.55 -6.30
CA LEU A 93 -5.31 -1.12 -6.67
C LEU A 93 -4.88 -2.24 -5.70
N ALA A 94 -5.07 -2.04 -4.39
CA ALA A 94 -4.70 -3.01 -3.38
C ALA A 94 -5.52 -4.32 -3.49
N VAL A 95 -6.81 -4.22 -3.85
CA VAL A 95 -7.70 -5.38 -4.03
C VAL A 95 -7.35 -6.17 -5.30
N ASP A 96 -6.86 -5.50 -6.34
CA ASP A 96 -6.39 -6.14 -7.58
C ASP A 96 -5.02 -6.84 -7.42
N CYS A 97 -4.29 -6.54 -6.34
CA CYS A 97 -3.02 -7.19 -6.02
C CYS A 97 -3.23 -8.49 -5.23
N ALA A 98 -2.44 -9.52 -5.55
CA ALA A 98 -2.44 -10.78 -4.80
C ALA A 98 -1.78 -10.65 -3.41
N SER A 99 -0.94 -9.63 -3.22
CA SER A 99 -0.26 -9.35 -1.95
C SER A 99 -0.07 -7.85 -1.76
N VAL A 100 -0.17 -7.37 -0.52
CA VAL A 100 0.04 -5.97 -0.16
C VAL A 100 0.91 -5.88 1.10
N ILE A 101 2.02 -5.16 1.00
CA ILE A 101 2.95 -4.90 2.10
C ILE A 101 3.01 -3.38 2.33
N CYS A 102 2.45 -2.94 3.45
CA CYS A 102 2.70 -1.60 3.97
C CYS A 102 3.80 -1.66 5.03
N CYS A 103 4.94 -1.01 4.79
CA CYS A 103 6.10 -0.97 5.70
C CYS A 103 6.26 0.40 6.37
N ARG A 104 7.00 0.46 7.48
CA ARG A 104 7.14 1.66 8.33
C ARG A 104 5.80 2.34 8.68
N VAL A 105 4.74 1.55 8.90
CA VAL A 105 3.42 2.10 9.23
C VAL A 105 3.27 2.35 10.72
N SER A 106 2.66 3.49 11.06
CA SER A 106 2.28 3.83 12.43
C SER A 106 1.07 3.03 12.92
N PRO A 107 0.83 2.91 14.25
CA PRO A 107 -0.37 2.27 14.79
C PRO A 107 -1.67 2.85 14.23
N LYS A 108 -1.74 4.17 14.09
CA LYS A 108 -2.88 4.87 13.48
C LYS A 108 -3.09 4.45 12.02
N GLN A 109 -2.02 4.34 11.23
CA GLN A 109 -2.12 3.90 9.84
C GLN A 109 -2.57 2.44 9.74
N LYS A 110 -2.13 1.56 10.65
CA LYS A 110 -2.65 0.19 10.70
C LYS A 110 -4.17 0.18 10.88
N ALA A 111 -4.68 0.93 11.83
CA ALA A 111 -6.12 1.08 12.07
C ALA A 111 -6.87 1.61 10.83
N LEU A 112 -6.33 2.65 10.18
CA LEU A 112 -6.95 3.26 8.99
C LEU A 112 -6.99 2.30 7.80
N VAL A 113 -5.92 1.54 7.55
CA VAL A 113 -5.89 0.55 6.46
C VAL A 113 -6.90 -0.57 6.71
N THR A 114 -6.94 -1.12 7.94
CA THR A 114 -7.91 -2.17 8.27
C THR A 114 -9.35 -1.68 8.15
N ARG A 115 -9.63 -0.46 8.62
CA ARG A 115 -10.95 0.17 8.48
C ARG A 115 -11.32 0.39 7.01
N LEU A 116 -10.40 0.91 6.20
CA LEU A 116 -10.61 1.13 4.77
C LEU A 116 -10.91 -0.18 4.04
N ALA A 117 -10.18 -1.26 4.35
CA ALA A 117 -10.44 -2.58 3.78
C ALA A 117 -11.83 -3.09 4.16
N LYS A 118 -12.21 -2.98 5.44
CA LYS A 118 -13.52 -3.42 5.95
C LYS A 118 -14.67 -2.64 5.32
N GLU A 119 -14.64 -1.31 5.42
CA GLU A 119 -15.71 -0.45 4.94
C GLU A 119 -15.76 -0.39 3.41
N GLY A 120 -14.61 -0.37 2.74
CA GLY A 120 -14.54 -0.20 1.29
C GLY A 120 -14.80 -1.48 0.50
N THR A 121 -14.51 -2.67 1.06
CA THR A 121 -14.85 -3.94 0.41
C THR A 121 -16.18 -4.54 0.90
N GLY A 122 -16.66 -4.11 2.07
CA GLY A 122 -17.83 -4.71 2.73
C GLY A 122 -17.63 -6.15 3.20
N LYS A 123 -16.40 -6.67 3.16
CA LYS A 123 -16.08 -8.05 3.54
C LYS A 123 -15.69 -8.15 5.01
N THR A 124 -15.90 -9.33 5.59
CA THR A 124 -15.36 -9.67 6.91
C THR A 124 -13.84 -9.52 6.89
N THR A 125 -13.33 -8.70 7.81
CA THR A 125 -11.90 -8.39 7.92
C THR A 125 -11.38 -8.93 9.25
N LEU A 126 -10.27 -9.67 9.20
CA LEU A 126 -9.55 -10.19 10.36
C LEU A 126 -8.25 -9.41 10.52
N ALA A 127 -7.99 -8.89 11.71
CA ALA A 127 -6.71 -8.31 12.09
C ALA A 127 -6.07 -9.18 13.17
N ILE A 128 -4.76 -9.41 13.05
CA ILE A 128 -3.95 -10.16 14.01
C ILE A 128 -2.68 -9.38 14.30
N GLY A 129 -2.33 -9.29 15.57
CA GLY A 129 -1.12 -8.62 16.05
C GLY A 129 -0.86 -9.00 17.50
N ASP A 130 0.38 -8.81 17.93
CA ASP A 130 0.89 -9.24 19.23
C ASP A 130 1.31 -8.08 20.13
N GLY A 131 1.40 -6.86 19.58
CA GLY A 131 1.93 -5.69 20.28
C GLY A 131 0.93 -4.54 20.47
N ALA A 132 1.32 -3.57 21.30
CA ALA A 132 0.55 -2.34 21.54
C ALA A 132 0.27 -1.53 20.25
N ASN A 133 1.13 -1.69 19.23
CA ASN A 133 0.98 -1.06 17.92
C ASN A 133 -0.21 -1.58 17.11
N ASP A 134 -0.76 -2.74 17.48
CA ASP A 134 -1.81 -3.43 16.74
C ASP A 134 -3.19 -3.24 17.37
N VAL A 135 -3.26 -2.72 18.60
CA VAL A 135 -4.51 -2.49 19.33
C VAL A 135 -5.51 -1.65 18.53
N GLY A 136 -5.05 -0.68 17.75
CA GLY A 136 -5.95 0.15 16.95
C GLY A 136 -6.50 -0.55 15.70
N MET A 137 -5.83 -1.61 15.21
CA MET A 137 -6.29 -2.35 14.03
C MET A 137 -7.12 -3.60 14.37
N ILE A 138 -7.00 -4.09 15.61
CA ILE A 138 -7.79 -5.20 16.18
C ILE A 138 -9.12 -4.66 16.69
#